data_AF-A0A7L4IGH5-F1
#
_entry.id   AF-A0A7L4IGH5-F1
#
_cell.length_a   1.000
_cell.length_b   1.000
_cell.length_c   1.000
_cell.angle_alpha   90.00
_cell.angle_beta   90.00
_cell.angle_gamma   90.00
#
_symmetry.space_group_name_H-M   'P 1'
#
loop_
_entity.id
_entity.type
_entity.pdbx_description
1 polymer ?
#
loop_
_entity_poly.entity_id
_entity_poly.type
_entity_poly.pdbx_seq_one_letter_code
_entity_poly.pdbx_strand_id
1 'polypeptide(L)'
;NGHYPSSQDYHVILLHVSSREQNFIYDLDTVLPFPCPFDVYSVEAFRLDDGLRPEFHRKIRMIRADLYLKTFASDRSHMRDASGKWQKPPPSYPCIETA
;
A
#
# COMPACT_ATOMS: atom_id res chain seq x y z
N ASN A 1 1.23 -16.68 -19.42
CA ASN A 1 0.25 -15.88 -18.65
C ASN A 1 1.00 -14.80 -17.89
N GLY A 2 1.14 -13.61 -18.47
CA GLY A 2 1.84 -12.50 -17.83
C GLY A 2 0.95 -11.84 -16.79
N HIS A 3 1.38 -11.84 -15.53
CA HIS A 3 0.80 -10.95 -14.52
C HIS A 3 1.26 -9.53 -14.85
N TYR A 4 0.40 -8.75 -15.51
CA TYR A 4 0.62 -7.31 -15.67
C TYR A 4 0.48 -6.64 -14.29
N PRO A 5 1.33 -5.64 -13.98
CA PRO A 5 1.19 -4.89 -12.75
C PRO A 5 -0.19 -4.21 -12.71
N SER A 6 -0.88 -4.32 -11.57
CA SER A 6 -2.15 -3.61 -11.36
C SER A 6 -1.88 -2.11 -11.38
N SER A 7 -2.56 -1.37 -12.24
CA SER A 7 -2.56 0.11 -12.20
C SER A 7 -3.32 0.56 -10.96
N GLN A 8 -2.60 0.77 -9.85
CA GLN A 8 -3.14 1.35 -8.62
C GLN A 8 -2.66 2.80 -8.51
N ASP A 9 -3.57 3.71 -8.17
CA ASP A 9 -3.22 5.12 -7.92
C ASP A 9 -2.24 5.26 -6.74
N TYR A 10 -2.38 4.39 -5.73
CA TYR A 10 -1.41 4.17 -4.67
C TYR A 10 -1.63 2.79 -4.02
N HIS A 11 -0.58 2.24 -3.39
CA HIS A 11 -0.63 1.02 -2.58
C HIS A 11 -0.09 1.31 -1.18
N VAL A 12 -0.66 0.68 -0.15
CA VAL A 12 -0.21 0.84 1.24
C VAL A 12 0.21 -0.51 1.79
N ILE A 13 1.42 -0.56 2.32
CA ILE A 13 1.99 -1.73 3.00
C ILE A 13 2.55 -1.30 4.36
N LEU A 14 2.65 -2.23 5.31
CA LEU A 14 3.30 -1.98 6.59
C LEU A 14 4.71 -2.56 6.57
N LEU A 15 5.71 -1.71 6.82
CA LEU A 15 7.09 -2.11 7.09
C LEU A 15 7.32 -2.20 8.59
N HIS A 16 7.64 -3.40 9.08
CA HIS A 16 8.08 -3.63 10.45
C HIS A 16 9.61 -3.71 10.48
N VAL A 17 10.22 -2.72 11.14
CA VAL A 17 11.67 -2.65 11.32
C VAL A 17 12.04 -3.28 12.67
N SER A 18 12.75 -4.40 12.65
CA SER A 18 13.22 -5.09 13.85
C SER A 18 14.64 -4.64 14.19
N SER A 19 14.94 -4.47 15.48
CA SER A 19 16.28 -4.02 15.94
C SER A 19 17.34 -5.13 15.97
N ARG A 20 16.93 -6.40 15.84
CA ARG A 20 17.83 -7.57 15.98
C ARG A 20 17.56 -8.69 14.98
N GLU A 21 16.52 -8.56 14.15
CA GLU A 21 16.09 -9.59 13.21
C GLU A 21 15.84 -8.98 11.83
N GLN A 22 15.45 -9.82 10.87
CA GLN A 22 15.03 -9.42 9.52
C GLN A 22 13.84 -8.44 9.58
N ASN A 23 13.83 -7.45 8.69
CA ASN A 23 12.68 -6.57 8.49
C ASN A 23 11.59 -7.28 7.69
N PHE A 24 10.34 -6.97 7.97
CA PHE A 24 9.19 -7.62 7.35
C PHE A 24 8.23 -6.61 6.70
N ILE A 25 7.68 -7.00 5.56
CA ILE A 25 6.57 -6.33 4.90
C ILE A 25 5.28 -7.11 5.15
N TYR A 26 4.25 -6.38 5.55
CA TYR A 26 2.88 -6.87 5.64
C TYR A 26 2.09 -6.18 4.52
N ASP A 27 1.83 -6.94 3.46
CA ASP A 27 0.98 -6.56 2.35
C ASP A 27 -0.17 -7.56 2.27
N LEU A 28 -1.41 -7.09 2.43
CA LEU A 28 -2.59 -7.96 2.44
C LEU A 28 -3.00 -8.41 1.03
N ASP A 29 -2.50 -7.75 -0.02
CA ASP A 29 -2.86 -8.01 -1.41
C ASP A 29 -1.77 -8.80 -2.17
N THR A 30 -0.68 -9.18 -1.50
CA THR A 30 0.43 -9.90 -2.14
C THR A 30 0.15 -11.39 -2.29
N VAL A 31 0.79 -12.02 -3.28
CA VAL A 31 0.88 -13.48 -3.42
C VAL A 31 2.16 -14.07 -2.80
N LEU A 32 3.06 -13.20 -2.31
CA LEU A 32 4.25 -13.58 -1.56
C LEU A 32 3.86 -14.04 -0.13
N PRO A 33 4.78 -14.63 0.65
CA PRO A 33 4.51 -14.97 2.05
C PRO A 33 4.01 -13.77 2.87
N PHE A 34 3.16 -14.01 3.87
CA PHE A 34 2.65 -12.99 4.78
C PHE A 34 2.95 -13.35 6.25
N PRO A 35 3.80 -12.59 6.97
CA PRO A 35 4.61 -11.48 6.48
C PRO A 35 5.72 -11.94 5.51
N CYS A 36 6.14 -11.03 4.63
CA CYS A 36 7.23 -11.27 3.68
C CYS A 36 8.55 -10.66 4.20
N PRO A 37 9.68 -11.37 4.15
CA PRO A 37 10.99 -10.74 4.36
C PRO A 37 11.19 -9.54 3.43
N PHE A 38 11.69 -8.43 3.95
CA PHE A 38 11.83 -7.17 3.21
C PHE A 38 12.68 -7.30 1.95
N ASP A 39 13.79 -8.04 2.03
CA ASP A 39 14.68 -8.32 0.91
C ASP A 39 13.94 -9.04 -0.23
N VAL A 40 13.19 -10.09 0.09
CA VAL A 40 12.35 -10.82 -0.87
C VAL A 40 11.29 -9.90 -1.48
N TYR A 41 10.54 -9.17 -0.64
CA TYR A 41 9.46 -8.29 -1.11
C TYR A 41 9.98 -7.17 -2.03
N SER A 42 11.12 -6.57 -1.68
CA SER A 42 11.73 -5.47 -2.44
C SER A 42 12.13 -5.90 -3.86
N VAL A 43 12.63 -7.12 -4.03
CA VAL A 43 13.04 -7.64 -5.34
C VAL A 43 11.83 -8.09 -6.16
N GLU A 44 10.93 -8.86 -5.56
CA GLU A 44 9.86 -9.54 -6.29
C GLU A 44 8.65 -8.63 -6.58
N ALA A 45 8.29 -7.76 -5.63
CA ALA A 45 7.08 -6.93 -5.71
C ALA A 45 7.35 -5.52 -6.28
N PHE A 46 8.45 -4.87 -5.90
CA PHE A 46 8.78 -3.55 -6.45
C PHE A 46 9.42 -3.68 -7.82
N ARG A 47 10.31 -4.66 -7.98
CA ARG A 47 11.20 -4.81 -9.14
C ARG A 47 12.04 -3.55 -9.36
N LEU A 48 13.00 -3.61 -10.28
CA LEU A 48 13.71 -2.41 -10.70
C LEU A 48 12.77 -1.56 -11.57
N ASP A 49 12.78 -0.25 -11.35
CA ASP A 49 12.12 0.71 -12.24
C ASP A 49 12.81 0.76 -13.63
N ASP A 50 13.95 0.08 -13.79
CA ASP A 50 14.65 -0.08 -15.06
C ASP A 50 13.73 -0.69 -16.12
N GLY A 51 13.41 0.10 -17.14
CA GLY A 51 12.49 -0.27 -18.22
C GLY A 51 11.06 0.27 -18.05
N LEU A 52 10.74 0.91 -16.92
CA LEU A 52 9.54 1.73 -16.79
C LEU A 52 9.78 3.13 -17.40
N ARG A 53 8.70 3.74 -17.90
CA ARG A 53 8.76 5.17 -18.25
C ARG A 53 8.90 5.98 -16.95
N PRO A 54 9.60 7.13 -16.96
CA PRO A 54 9.81 7.95 -15.75
C PRO A 54 8.54 8.32 -14.98
N GLU A 55 7.43 8.49 -15.68
CA GLU A 55 6.10 8.74 -15.11
C GLU A 55 5.52 7.58 -14.28
N PHE A 56 6.04 6.36 -14.45
CA PHE A 56 5.66 5.16 -13.69
C PHE A 56 6.69 4.79 -12.62
N HIS A 57 7.74 5.59 -12.43
CA HIS A 57 8.71 5.34 -11.36
C HIS A 57 8.03 5.42 -10.00
N ARG A 58 8.27 4.41 -9.18
CA ARG A 58 7.58 4.24 -7.90
C ARG A 58 8.13 5.27 -6.92
N LYS A 59 7.24 6.00 -6.25
CA LYS A 59 7.60 6.93 -5.16
C LYS A 59 7.11 6.36 -3.85
N ILE A 60 7.97 6.34 -2.83
CA ILE A 60 7.65 5.80 -1.51
C ILE A 60 7.56 6.94 -0.50
N ARG A 61 6.42 7.06 0.18
CA ARG A 61 6.25 7.93 1.35
C ARG A 61 6.25 7.07 2.61
N MET A 62 7.33 7.13 3.38
CA MET A 62 7.43 6.43 4.66
C MET A 62 6.82 7.27 5.80
N ILE A 63 5.92 6.68 6.57
CA ILE A 63 5.26 7.32 7.71
C ILE A 63 5.39 6.35 8.90
N ARG A 64 5.82 6.85 10.06
CA ARG A 64 5.83 6.04 11.28
C ARG A 64 4.41 5.63 11.66
N ALA A 65 4.25 4.42 12.17
CA ALA A 65 2.93 3.87 12.52
C ALA A 65 2.18 4.73 13.54
N ASP A 66 2.86 5.26 14.56
CA ASP A 66 2.25 6.14 15.57
C ASP A 66 1.77 7.47 14.97
N LEU A 67 2.54 8.05 14.04
CA LEU A 67 2.15 9.26 13.33
C LEU A 67 0.99 9.00 12.37
N TYR A 68 1.00 7.86 11.66
CA TYR A 68 -0.10 7.45 10.78
C TYR A 68 -1.39 7.31 11.58
N LEU A 69 -1.38 6.59 12.70
CA LEU A 69 -2.55 6.44 13.58
C LEU A 69 -3.04 7.77 14.14
N LYS A 70 -2.14 8.71 14.44
CA LYS A 70 -2.49 10.02 14.99
C LYS A 70 -3.09 10.98 13.96
N THR A 71 -2.67 10.89 12.70
CA THR A 71 -2.93 11.93 11.69
C THR A 71 -3.70 11.46 10.47
N PHE A 72 -3.85 10.15 10.26
CA PHE A 72 -4.58 9.63 9.11
C PHE A 72 -6.08 9.82 9.29
N ALA A 73 -6.71 10.46 8.31
CA ALA A 73 -8.15 10.55 8.18
C ALA A 73 -8.55 10.29 6.72
N SER A 74 -9.68 9.63 6.51
CA SER A 74 -10.24 9.38 5.20
C SER A 74 -11.76 9.28 5.29
N ASP A 75 -12.43 10.23 4.63
CA ASP A 75 -13.88 10.25 4.43
C ASP A 75 -14.34 9.27 3.33
N ARG A 76 -13.38 8.59 2.68
CA ARG A 76 -13.56 7.63 1.58
C ARG A 76 -14.20 8.22 0.32
N SER A 77 -14.33 9.54 0.20
CA SER A 77 -15.03 10.21 -0.92
C SER A 77 -14.42 9.87 -2.29
N HIS A 78 -13.10 9.71 -2.36
CA HIS A 78 -12.38 9.31 -3.59
C HIS A 78 -12.80 7.95 -4.15
N MET A 79 -13.44 7.09 -3.35
CA MET A 79 -13.95 5.77 -3.79
C MET A 79 -15.37 5.84 -4.35
N ARG A 80 -15.97 7.04 -4.47
CA ARG A 80 -17.26 7.25 -5.13
C ARG A 80 -17.05 7.76 -6.56
N ASP A 81 -17.87 7.30 -7.49
CA ASP A 81 -17.89 7.82 -8.85
C ASP A 81 -18.68 9.13 -8.95
N ALA A 82 -18.73 9.72 -10.16
CA ALA A 82 -19.44 10.96 -10.42
C ALA A 82 -20.97 10.90 -10.14
N SER A 83 -21.55 9.69 -10.08
CA SER A 83 -22.95 9.46 -9.72
C SER A 83 -23.15 9.26 -8.21
N GLY A 84 -22.06 9.26 -7.43
CA GLY A 84 -22.08 9.01 -5.99
C GLY A 84 -22.09 7.53 -5.62
N LYS A 85 -21.95 6.61 -6.59
CA LYS A 85 -21.93 5.17 -6.34
C LYS A 85 -20.53 4.72 -5.95
N TRP A 86 -20.46 3.76 -5.02
CA TRP A 86 -19.19 3.17 -4.59
C TRP A 86 -18.55 2.34 -5.71
N GLN A 87 -17.28 2.62 -6.00
CA GLN A 87 -16.46 1.83 -6.93
C GLN A 87 -16.15 0.44 -6.36
N LYS A 88 -15.94 0.35 -5.04
CA LYS A 88 -15.84 -0.88 -4.26
C LYS A 88 -16.60 -0.72 -2.93
N PRO A 89 -17.20 -1.79 -2.36
CA PRO A 89 -17.88 -1.69 -1.07
C PRO A 89 -16.93 -1.15 0.01
N PRO A 90 -17.32 -0.10 0.76
CA PRO A 90 -16.49 0.42 1.83
C PRO A 90 -16.45 -0.56 3.01
N PRO A 91 -15.42 -0.49 3.88
CA PRO A 91 -15.42 -1.21 5.15
C PRO A 91 -16.65 -0.84 6.01
N SER A 92 -17.14 -1.80 6.80
CA SER A 92 -18.37 -1.66 7.60
C SER A 92 -18.22 -0.75 8.83
N TYR A 93 -16.99 -0.50 9.28
CA TYR A 93 -16.71 0.44 10.37
C TYR A 93 -16.79 1.90 9.86
N PRO A 94 -17.06 2.88 10.74
CA PRO A 94 -17.08 4.31 10.40
C PRO A 94 -15.79 4.79 9.71
N CYS A 95 -15.84 5.96 9.08
CA CYS A 95 -14.63 6.58 8.52
C CYS A 95 -13.57 6.76 9.62
N ILE A 96 -12.29 6.65 9.21
CA ILE A 96 -11.19 6.96 10.12
C ILE A 96 -11.06 8.47 10.11
N GLU A 97 -11.17 9.09 11.28
CA GLU A 97 -11.23 10.52 11.48
C GLU A 97 -10.26 10.91 12.60
N THR A 98 -9.71 12.12 12.53
CA THR A 98 -8.92 12.74 13.60
C THR A 98 -9.67 13.95 14.15
N ALA A 99 -9.46 14.26 15.43
CA ALA A 99 -10.03 15.45 16.09
C ALA A 99 -9.52 16.78 15.49
#